data_AF-A0A7T4QN93-F1
#
_entry.id   AF-A0A7T4QN93-F1
#
_cell.length_a   1.000
_cell.length_b   1.000
_cell.length_c   1.000
_cell.angle_alpha   90.00
_cell.angle_beta   90.00
_cell.angle_gamma   90.00
#
_symmetry.space_group_name_H-M   'P 1'
#
loop_
_entity.id
_entity.type
_entity.pdbx_description
1 polymer ?
#
loop_
_entity_poly.entity_id
_entity_poly.type
_entity_poly.pdbx_seq_one_letter_code
_entity_poly.pdbx_strand_id
1 'polypeptide(L)'
;MVRAQEQPAAYAVSDEYTLWNFQKGDTAYVFADVAYVRENADTKSKLVDSLQEGAMVVINSEGYNGSTIRGFYAPWYKISFIKDNVKKEGFIWLGLLALNSILNQEGEQFIYGFKKFRSFTENTPSYYDAELKVFDREKNVIARASYQAEVNDQTGTETKILGGMGLKNIKNIHRSAFLGEACGIATQYYYFAWTGQELIHFPSKMSVSDAGVFYYDETILFPSEHKGDPTMIYKKIVEGENIDDNLDEPNYKETKSQKKYTWDGKTLSELIEMR
;
A
#
# COMPACT_ATOMS: atom_id res chain seq x y z
N MET A 1 -18.57 15.42 46.82
CA MET A 1 -18.40 14.19 46.02
C MET A 1 -17.95 14.57 44.63
N VAL A 2 -16.67 14.38 44.34
CA VAL A 2 -16.11 14.58 43.00
C VAL A 2 -16.56 13.40 42.15
N ARG A 3 -17.24 13.66 41.04
CA ARG A 3 -17.53 12.62 40.03
C ARG A 3 -16.19 12.16 39.47
N ALA A 4 -15.84 10.90 39.72
CA ALA A 4 -14.75 10.26 39.02
C ALA A 4 -15.06 10.32 37.52
N GLN A 5 -14.18 10.97 36.74
CA GLN A 5 -14.14 10.78 35.30
C GLN A 5 -13.76 9.32 35.08
N GLU A 6 -14.71 8.51 34.60
CA GLU A 6 -14.39 7.20 34.04
C GLU A 6 -13.43 7.42 32.87
N GLN A 7 -12.16 7.03 33.06
CA GLN A 7 -11.23 6.89 31.96
C GLN A 7 -11.81 5.85 30.99
N PRO A 8 -11.87 6.12 29.69
CA PRO A 8 -12.24 5.09 28.73
C PRO A 8 -11.21 3.96 28.84
N ALA A 9 -11.66 2.81 29.34
CA ALA A 9 -10.79 1.66 29.53
C ALA A 9 -10.44 1.09 28.15
N ALA A 10 -9.16 1.21 27.77
CA ALA A 10 -8.62 0.52 26.61
C ALA A 10 -8.45 -0.97 26.97
N TYR A 11 -9.14 -1.84 26.25
CA TYR A 11 -8.95 -3.29 26.32
C TYR A 11 -8.25 -3.75 25.03
N ALA A 12 -7.42 -4.79 25.12
CA ALA A 12 -6.80 -5.40 23.95
C ALA A 12 -7.89 -6.10 23.13
N VAL A 13 -7.86 -5.92 21.81
CA VAL A 13 -8.72 -6.62 20.87
C VAL A 13 -7.79 -7.47 20.00
N SER A 14 -7.75 -8.78 20.26
CA SER A 14 -6.73 -9.66 19.67
C SER A 14 -6.98 -10.01 18.19
N ASP A 15 -8.19 -9.77 17.65
CA ASP A 15 -8.65 -10.49 16.46
C ASP A 15 -9.04 -9.62 15.25
N GLU A 16 -8.78 -8.31 15.26
CA GLU A 16 -9.03 -7.49 14.06
C GLU A 16 -7.81 -7.53 13.13
N TYR A 17 -7.91 -8.30 12.05
CA TYR A 17 -6.97 -8.24 10.93
C TYR A 17 -6.88 -6.80 10.42
N THR A 18 -5.66 -6.27 10.31
CA THR A 18 -5.41 -4.96 9.72
C THR A 18 -4.33 -5.08 8.67
N LEU A 19 -4.39 -4.27 7.62
CA LEU A 19 -3.41 -4.30 6.52
C LEU A 19 -1.95 -4.09 6.96
N TRP A 20 -1.72 -3.52 8.13
CA TRP A 20 -0.37 -3.33 8.69
C TRP A 20 0.25 -4.63 9.21
N ASN A 21 -0.57 -5.56 9.74
CA ASN A 21 -0.15 -6.86 10.28
C ASN A 21 1.09 -6.83 11.20
N PHE A 22 1.28 -5.74 11.95
CA PHE A 22 2.41 -5.62 12.88
C PHE A 22 2.28 -6.55 14.08
N GLN A 23 3.41 -7.13 14.49
CA GLN A 23 3.58 -7.87 15.72
C GLN A 23 4.41 -7.09 16.73
N LYS A 24 4.31 -7.49 18.00
CA LYS A 24 5.16 -6.93 19.05
C LYS A 24 6.63 -7.20 18.74
N GLY A 25 7.45 -6.14 18.77
CA GLY A 25 8.86 -6.17 18.42
C GLY A 25 9.14 -5.65 17.01
N ASP A 26 8.12 -5.53 16.16
CA ASP A 26 8.30 -5.04 14.80
C ASP A 26 8.78 -3.59 14.79
N THR A 27 9.59 -3.30 13.78
CA THR A 27 9.99 -1.94 13.45
C THR A 27 9.01 -1.37 12.43
N ALA A 28 8.50 -0.19 12.73
CA ALA A 28 7.60 0.55 11.86
C ALA A 28 8.11 1.97 11.61
N TYR A 29 7.61 2.61 10.57
CA TYR A 29 8.01 3.96 10.19
C TYR A 29 6.80 4.87 10.12
N VAL A 30 6.96 6.10 10.62
CA VAL A 30 5.92 7.13 10.53
C VAL A 30 5.69 7.50 9.07
N PHE A 31 4.45 7.34 8.60
CA PHE A 31 4.05 7.71 7.24
C PHE A 31 3.48 9.12 7.18
N ALA A 32 2.66 9.51 8.16
CA ALA A 32 2.10 10.85 8.21
C ALA A 32 3.20 11.91 8.36
N ASP A 33 3.02 13.09 7.76
CA ASP A 33 3.99 14.19 7.87
C ASP A 33 4.33 14.50 9.33
N VAL A 34 3.30 14.48 10.18
CA VAL A 34 3.44 14.48 11.65
C VAL A 34 2.55 13.39 12.24
N ALA A 35 3.14 12.51 13.04
CA ALA A 35 2.44 11.55 13.87
C ALA A 35 2.41 11.98 15.33
N TYR A 36 1.21 12.02 15.90
CA TYR A 36 1.01 12.37 17.30
C TYR A 36 1.06 11.14 18.20
N VAL A 37 1.86 11.21 19.25
CA VAL A 37 1.95 10.17 20.29
C VAL A 37 1.15 10.62 21.50
N ARG A 38 0.30 9.74 22.02
CA ARG A 38 -0.62 10.01 23.12
C ARG A 38 -0.31 9.18 24.35
N GLU A 39 -0.74 9.65 25.51
CA GLU A 39 -0.57 8.95 26.79
C GLU A 39 -1.39 7.65 26.87
N ASN A 40 -2.53 7.61 26.16
CA ASN A 40 -3.44 6.46 26.11
C ASN A 40 -3.97 6.27 24.67
N ALA A 41 -4.50 5.08 24.38
CA ALA A 41 -5.11 4.66 23.11
C ALA A 41 -6.44 5.39 22.80
N ASP A 42 -6.44 6.71 22.74
CA ASP A 42 -7.65 7.52 22.51
C ASP A 42 -7.31 8.89 21.90
N THR A 43 -8.11 9.34 20.94
CA THR A 43 -7.94 10.65 20.26
C THR A 43 -8.05 11.88 21.16
N LYS A 44 -8.66 11.76 22.33
CA LYS A 44 -8.83 12.80 23.36
C LYS A 44 -7.78 12.70 24.47
N SER A 45 -6.99 11.63 24.49
CA SER A 45 -5.90 11.46 25.46
C SER A 45 -4.82 12.53 25.28
N LYS A 46 -4.11 12.86 26.35
CA LYS A 46 -3.05 13.87 26.35
C LYS A 46 -1.98 13.54 25.30
N LEU A 47 -1.56 14.55 24.55
CA LEU A 47 -0.39 14.46 23.67
C LEU A 47 0.88 14.42 24.51
N VAL A 48 1.72 13.40 24.31
CA VAL A 48 3.00 13.24 25.02
C VAL A 48 4.19 13.55 24.12
N ASP A 49 4.05 13.35 22.80
CA ASP A 49 5.08 13.71 21.83
C ASP A 49 4.52 13.82 20.39
N SER A 50 5.38 14.22 19.46
CA SER A 50 5.15 14.15 18.02
C SER A 50 6.41 13.69 17.27
N LEU A 51 6.18 12.93 16.21
CA LEU A 51 7.19 12.34 15.35
C LEU A 51 6.99 12.83 13.92
N GLN A 52 8.08 13.07 13.19
CA GLN A 52 8.03 13.45 11.79
C GLN A 52 7.98 12.19 10.90
N GLU A 53 7.57 12.36 9.64
CA GLU A 53 7.65 11.31 8.61
C GLU A 53 9.04 10.65 8.56
N GLY A 54 9.06 9.34 8.34
CA GLY A 54 10.29 8.53 8.33
C GLY A 54 10.84 8.18 9.71
N ALA A 55 10.33 8.77 10.79
CA ALA A 55 10.75 8.40 12.15
C ALA A 55 10.48 6.91 12.42
N MET A 56 11.49 6.22 12.94
CA MET A 56 11.42 4.82 13.30
C MET A 56 10.78 4.65 14.68
N VAL A 57 9.88 3.68 14.80
CA VAL A 57 9.25 3.27 16.07
C VAL A 57 9.31 1.75 16.20
N VAL A 58 9.23 1.26 17.44
CA VAL A 58 9.12 -0.17 17.76
C VAL A 58 7.74 -0.43 18.34
N ILE A 59 7.05 -1.44 17.81
CA ILE A 59 5.74 -1.88 18.26
C ILE A 59 5.87 -2.66 19.57
N ASN A 60 5.19 -2.23 20.63
CA ASN A 60 5.35 -2.79 21.99
C ASN A 60 4.12 -3.56 22.52
N SER A 61 3.01 -3.54 21.79
CA SER A 61 1.75 -4.18 22.18
C SER A 61 1.03 -4.77 20.97
N GLU A 62 0.00 -5.57 21.25
CA GLU A 62 -1.10 -5.83 20.31
C GLU A 62 -1.96 -4.58 20.12
N GLY A 63 -2.98 -4.69 19.26
CA GLY A 63 -3.95 -3.65 19.02
C GLY A 63 -4.89 -3.42 20.20
N TYR A 64 -5.03 -2.15 20.56
CA TYR A 64 -6.13 -1.66 21.39
C TYR A 64 -7.25 -1.13 20.50
N ASN A 65 -8.47 -1.03 21.07
CA ASN A 65 -9.65 -0.42 20.45
C ASN A 65 -9.27 0.73 19.50
N GLY A 66 -9.70 0.65 18.24
CA GLY A 66 -9.34 1.63 17.24
C GLY A 66 -10.19 2.89 17.23
N SER A 67 -9.89 3.74 16.26
CA SER A 67 -10.63 4.96 15.98
C SER A 67 -10.73 5.15 14.47
N THR A 68 -11.85 5.71 14.03
CA THR A 68 -12.00 6.15 12.63
C THR A 68 -11.45 7.56 12.51
N ILE A 69 -10.32 7.70 11.82
CA ILE A 69 -9.67 8.98 11.55
C ILE A 69 -9.37 9.02 10.06
N ARG A 70 -9.50 10.19 9.41
CA ARG A 70 -9.28 10.33 7.95
C ARG A 70 -10.16 9.38 7.11
N GLY A 71 -11.34 9.03 7.61
CA GLY A 71 -12.33 8.22 6.91
C GLY A 71 -12.13 6.71 6.98
N PHE A 72 -11.09 6.21 7.67
CA PHE A 72 -10.88 4.77 7.85
C PHE A 72 -10.58 4.42 9.31
N TYR A 73 -10.89 3.19 9.67
CA TYR A 73 -10.61 2.64 10.98
C TYR A 73 -9.16 2.17 11.07
N ALA A 74 -8.50 2.45 12.19
CA ALA A 74 -7.28 1.75 12.55
C ALA A 74 -7.17 1.64 14.09
N PRO A 75 -6.54 0.56 14.59
CA PRO A 75 -6.30 0.35 16.01
C PRO A 75 -5.24 1.31 16.58
N TRP A 76 -5.15 1.34 17.89
CA TRP A 76 -4.05 2.03 18.61
C TRP A 76 -3.04 1.01 19.11
N TYR A 77 -1.77 1.36 19.04
CA TYR A 77 -0.68 0.51 19.50
C TYR A 77 0.21 1.29 20.46
N LYS A 78 0.70 0.62 21.51
CA LYS A 78 1.79 1.16 22.31
C LYS A 78 3.08 1.01 21.53
N ILE A 79 3.86 2.08 21.45
CA ILE A 79 5.14 2.13 20.76
C ILE A 79 6.25 2.65 21.68
N SER A 80 7.49 2.38 21.27
CA SER A 80 8.66 3.11 21.77
C SER A 80 9.45 3.70 20.63
N PHE A 81 10.15 4.79 20.90
CA PHE A 81 10.95 5.52 19.94
C PHE A 81 12.09 6.25 20.64
N ILE A 82 13.12 6.62 19.88
CA ILE A 82 14.21 7.46 20.36
C ILE A 82 13.97 8.88 19.84
N LYS A 83 13.99 9.86 20.74
CA LYS A 83 13.98 11.28 20.39
C LYS A 83 14.95 12.00 21.31
N ASP A 84 15.83 12.81 20.74
CA ASP A 84 16.90 13.52 21.46
C ASP A 84 17.76 12.56 22.32
N ASN A 85 18.09 11.39 21.78
CA ASN A 85 18.81 10.30 22.45
C ASN A 85 18.13 9.71 23.69
N VAL A 86 16.84 10.00 23.90
CA VAL A 86 16.04 9.45 25.01
C VAL A 86 15.00 8.48 24.47
N LYS A 87 14.92 7.29 25.07
CA LYS A 87 13.83 6.35 24.81
C LYS A 87 12.55 6.87 25.45
N LYS A 88 11.51 7.03 24.62
CA LYS A 88 10.18 7.44 25.02
C LYS A 88 9.16 6.39 24.60
N GLU A 89 7.98 6.44 25.23
CA GLU A 89 6.87 5.54 24.96
C GLU A 89 5.56 6.31 24.91
N GLY A 90 4.58 5.72 24.24
CA GLY A 90 3.21 6.20 24.21
C GLY A 90 2.39 5.40 23.22
N PHE A 91 1.19 5.89 22.90
CA PHE A 91 0.27 5.25 21.98
C PHE A 91 0.20 6.02 20.66
N ILE A 92 0.16 5.28 19.56
CA ILE A 92 0.00 5.81 18.22
C ILE A 92 -1.20 5.15 17.54
N TRP A 93 -1.95 5.93 16.77
CA TRP A 93 -2.99 5.41 15.89
C TRP A 93 -2.33 4.82 14.64
N LEU A 94 -2.61 3.56 14.31
CA LEU A 94 -1.84 2.81 13.32
C LEU A 94 -1.92 3.43 11.91
N GLY A 95 -3.00 4.13 11.59
CA GLY A 95 -3.16 4.88 10.34
C GLY A 95 -2.18 6.05 10.14
N LEU A 96 -1.29 6.32 11.11
CA LEU A 96 -0.16 7.26 10.96
C LEU A 96 1.15 6.57 10.55
N LEU A 97 1.22 5.24 10.60
CA LEU A 97 2.37 4.44 10.23
C LEU A 97 2.26 3.94 8.79
N ALA A 98 3.41 3.69 8.17
CA ALA A 98 3.46 3.07 6.85
C ALA A 98 2.92 1.64 6.90
N LEU A 99 2.27 1.22 5.82
CA LEU A 99 1.80 -0.14 5.61
C LEU A 99 2.97 -1.12 5.41
N ASN A 100 4.02 -0.66 4.74
CA ASN A 100 5.24 -1.43 4.54
C ASN A 100 6.44 -0.49 4.28
N SER A 101 7.64 -1.04 4.40
CA SER A 101 8.89 -0.37 4.05
C SER A 101 9.88 -1.31 3.39
N ILE A 102 10.58 -0.84 2.37
CA ILE A 102 11.64 -1.58 1.70
C ILE A 102 12.79 -0.65 1.32
N LEU A 103 14.03 -1.17 1.37
CA LEU A 103 15.22 -0.49 0.88
C LEU A 103 15.54 -0.98 -0.53
N ASN A 104 15.96 -0.08 -1.41
CA ASN A 104 16.64 -0.49 -2.63
C ASN A 104 18.13 -0.78 -2.38
N GLN A 105 18.84 -1.20 -3.43
CA GLN A 105 20.27 -1.52 -3.36
C GLN A 105 21.13 -0.30 -3.03
N GLU A 106 20.66 0.90 -3.37
CA GLU A 106 21.31 2.17 -3.07
C GLU A 106 21.07 2.64 -1.63
N GLY A 107 20.22 1.97 -0.84
CA GLY A 107 19.90 2.33 0.54
C GLY A 107 18.88 3.47 0.67
N GLU A 108 18.20 3.83 -0.41
CA GLU A 108 17.01 4.67 -0.39
C GLU A 108 15.84 3.85 0.16
N GLN A 109 15.05 4.44 1.06
CA GLN A 109 13.92 3.78 1.71
C GLN A 109 12.61 4.20 1.08
N PHE A 110 11.83 3.21 0.67
CA PHE A 110 10.48 3.37 0.16
C PHE A 110 9.50 3.00 1.27
N ILE A 111 8.51 3.86 1.50
CA ILE A 111 7.37 3.57 2.38
C ILE A 111 6.08 4.03 1.69
N TYR A 112 4.98 3.31 1.90
CA TYR A 112 3.66 3.76 1.46
C TYR A 112 2.61 3.58 2.55
N GLY A 113 1.53 4.34 2.43
CA GLY A 113 0.45 4.35 3.40
C GLY A 113 -0.76 5.14 2.90
N PHE A 114 -1.77 5.24 3.77
CA PHE A 114 -3.03 5.91 3.45
C PHE A 114 -3.07 7.33 4.04
N LYS A 115 -3.41 8.30 3.19
CA LYS A 115 -3.68 9.68 3.60
C LYS A 115 -5.12 9.84 4.05
N LYS A 116 -6.07 9.25 3.31
CA LYS A 116 -7.50 9.38 3.59
C LYS A 116 -8.29 8.31 2.83
N PHE A 117 -9.40 7.86 3.40
CA PHE A 117 -10.41 7.11 2.66
C PHE A 117 -11.44 8.07 2.03
N ARG A 118 -11.79 7.77 0.78
CA ARG A 118 -12.82 8.46 0.01
C ARG A 118 -13.97 7.49 -0.20
N SER A 119 -15.11 7.81 0.39
CA SER A 119 -16.33 7.03 0.22
C SER A 119 -16.88 7.17 -1.21
N PHE A 120 -17.60 6.14 -1.64
CA PHE A 120 -18.37 6.11 -2.87
C PHE A 120 -19.19 7.39 -3.07
N THR A 121 -19.20 7.87 -4.30
CA THR A 121 -20.11 8.90 -4.82
C THR A 121 -20.76 8.36 -6.09
N GLU A 122 -21.84 9.00 -6.55
CA GLU A 122 -22.55 8.57 -7.77
C GLU A 122 -21.65 8.33 -8.99
N ASN A 123 -20.52 9.03 -9.09
CA ASN A 123 -19.61 8.97 -10.25
C ASN A 123 -18.24 8.36 -9.92
N THR A 124 -17.98 7.93 -8.69
CA THR A 124 -16.64 7.48 -8.29
C THR A 124 -16.74 6.40 -7.21
N PRO A 125 -16.19 5.20 -7.46
CA PRO A 125 -16.04 4.16 -6.46
C PRO A 125 -15.31 4.63 -5.19
N SER A 126 -15.46 3.91 -4.09
CA SER A 126 -14.64 4.15 -2.89
C SER A 126 -13.17 3.84 -3.17
N TYR A 127 -12.25 4.62 -2.60
CA TYR A 127 -10.81 4.36 -2.70
C TYR A 127 -10.05 5.00 -1.54
N TYR A 128 -8.80 4.60 -1.34
CA TYR A 128 -7.86 5.29 -0.47
C TYR A 128 -7.00 6.26 -1.27
N ASP A 129 -6.94 7.52 -0.84
CA ASP A 129 -5.85 8.43 -1.21
C ASP A 129 -4.57 7.85 -0.58
N ALA A 130 -3.76 7.17 -1.38
CA ALA A 130 -2.50 6.57 -0.98
C ALA A 130 -1.31 7.39 -1.47
N GLU A 131 -0.15 7.20 -0.84
CA GLU A 131 1.08 7.87 -1.27
C GLU A 131 2.29 6.96 -1.03
N LEU A 132 3.21 6.98 -1.99
CA LEU A 132 4.55 6.41 -1.88
C LEU A 132 5.53 7.54 -1.60
N LYS A 133 6.41 7.35 -0.62
CA LYS A 133 7.48 8.30 -0.25
C LYS A 133 8.84 7.61 -0.39
N VAL A 134 9.83 8.35 -0.88
CA VAL A 134 11.23 7.92 -0.97
C VAL A 134 12.06 8.77 -0.03
N PHE A 135 12.88 8.10 0.78
CA PHE A 135 13.83 8.72 1.68
C PHE A 135 15.26 8.39 1.25
N ASP A 136 16.16 9.35 1.34
CA ASP A 136 17.59 9.09 1.19
C ASP A 136 18.18 8.37 2.43
N ARG A 137 19.49 8.11 2.40
CA ARG A 137 20.21 7.46 3.50
C ARG A 137 20.23 8.29 4.79
N GLU A 138 20.10 9.60 4.67
CA GLU A 138 20.07 10.57 5.76
C GLU A 138 18.64 10.75 6.32
N LYS A 139 17.66 10.01 5.77
CA LYS A 139 16.24 10.04 6.14
C LYS A 139 15.53 11.35 5.75
N ASN A 140 16.03 12.07 4.75
CA ASN A 140 15.28 13.16 4.14
C ASN A 140 14.33 12.61 3.07
N VAL A 141 13.12 13.17 2.96
CA VAL A 141 12.21 12.84 1.86
C VAL A 141 12.69 13.49 0.57
N ILE A 142 12.94 12.68 -0.45
CA ILE A 142 13.45 13.14 -1.76
C ILE A 142 12.41 13.03 -2.88
N ALA A 143 11.36 12.22 -2.70
CA ALA A 143 10.26 12.13 -3.66
C ALA A 143 8.96 11.62 -3.01
N ARG A 144 7.82 12.00 -3.60
CA ARG A 144 6.48 11.49 -3.24
C ARG A 144 5.64 11.29 -4.50
N ALA A 145 4.77 10.28 -4.51
CA ALA A 145 3.74 10.12 -5.53
C ALA A 145 2.42 9.67 -4.88
N SER A 146 1.34 10.40 -5.14
CA SER A 146 -0.01 10.04 -4.68
C SER A 146 -0.72 9.20 -5.74
N TYR A 147 -1.56 8.27 -5.30
CA TYR A 147 -2.37 7.42 -6.17
C TYR A 147 -3.68 7.01 -5.49
N GLN A 148 -4.65 6.59 -6.30
CA GLN A 148 -5.89 6.02 -5.79
C GLN A 148 -5.68 4.52 -5.62
N ALA A 149 -5.70 4.05 -4.37
CA ALA A 149 -5.63 2.64 -4.04
C ALA A 149 -7.04 2.08 -3.85
N GLU A 150 -7.44 1.19 -4.75
CA GLU A 150 -8.62 0.35 -4.60
C GLU A 150 -8.30 -0.75 -3.58
N VAL A 151 -8.89 -0.62 -2.40
CA VAL A 151 -8.75 -1.58 -1.30
C VAL A 151 -10.14 -1.91 -0.79
N ASN A 152 -10.64 -3.07 -1.24
CA ASN A 152 -11.94 -3.65 -0.97
C ASN A 152 -11.71 -5.07 -0.44
N ASP A 153 -11.67 -5.21 0.89
CA ASP A 153 -11.54 -6.49 1.62
C ASP A 153 -10.21 -7.25 1.49
N GLN A 154 -9.16 -6.64 0.92
CA GLN A 154 -7.82 -7.20 1.00
C GLN A 154 -7.34 -7.25 2.45
N THR A 155 -6.67 -8.34 2.82
CA THR A 155 -6.22 -8.65 4.19
C THR A 155 -4.73 -8.44 4.39
N GLY A 156 -3.98 -8.38 3.28
CA GLY A 156 -2.53 -8.29 3.30
C GLY A 156 -1.98 -7.22 2.38
N THR A 157 -0.71 -6.89 2.57
CA THR A 157 0.03 -5.99 1.69
C THR A 157 1.46 -6.48 1.48
N GLU A 158 1.99 -6.27 0.28
CA GLU A 158 3.35 -6.68 -0.10
C GLU A 158 4.04 -5.53 -0.82
N THR A 159 5.36 -5.42 -0.67
CA THR A 159 6.18 -4.57 -1.53
C THR A 159 7.34 -5.33 -2.17
N LYS A 160 7.72 -4.92 -3.38
CA LYS A 160 8.94 -5.37 -4.07
C LYS A 160 9.64 -4.19 -4.73
N ILE A 161 10.96 -4.30 -4.82
CA ILE A 161 11.79 -3.48 -5.69
C ILE A 161 12.23 -4.35 -6.87
N LEU A 162 11.79 -4.00 -8.07
CA LEU A 162 12.28 -4.56 -9.33
C LEU A 162 13.45 -3.69 -9.83
N GLY A 163 14.34 -4.25 -10.65
CA GLY A 163 15.36 -3.43 -11.33
C GLY A 163 14.74 -2.43 -12.32
N GLY A 164 15.56 -1.74 -13.12
CA GLY A 164 15.06 -0.86 -14.18
C GLY A 164 14.28 -1.55 -15.32
N MET A 165 14.17 -2.88 -15.28
CA MET A 165 13.41 -3.73 -16.22
C MET A 165 13.68 -3.49 -17.72
N GLY A 166 14.89 -3.02 -18.05
CA GLY A 166 15.30 -2.71 -19.43
C GLY A 166 14.83 -1.34 -19.94
N LEU A 167 14.21 -0.53 -19.09
CA LEU A 167 13.77 0.83 -19.41
C LEU A 167 14.90 1.83 -19.24
N LYS A 168 14.97 2.79 -20.17
CA LYS A 168 15.93 3.89 -20.12
C LYS A 168 15.61 4.84 -18.95
N ASN A 169 16.63 5.33 -18.26
CA ASN A 169 16.53 6.33 -17.17
C ASN A 169 15.69 5.88 -15.94
N ILE A 170 15.48 4.58 -15.75
CA ILE A 170 14.84 4.03 -14.56
C ILE A 170 15.89 3.28 -13.73
N LYS A 171 16.05 3.66 -12.46
CA LYS A 171 16.92 2.94 -11.52
C LYS A 171 16.27 1.62 -11.07
N ASN A 172 15.05 1.73 -10.59
CA ASN A 172 14.26 0.61 -10.09
C ASN A 172 12.77 0.91 -10.18
N ILE A 173 11.94 -0.11 -9.97
CA ILE A 173 10.48 0.02 -9.93
C ILE A 173 9.99 -0.50 -8.59
N HIS A 174 9.36 0.38 -7.81
CA HIS A 174 8.65 -0.03 -6.61
C HIS A 174 7.28 -0.58 -6.99
N ARG A 175 6.94 -1.77 -6.47
CA ARG A 175 5.62 -2.36 -6.59
C ARG A 175 5.02 -2.56 -5.21
N SER A 176 3.90 -1.89 -4.92
CA SER A 176 3.04 -2.25 -3.78
C SER A 176 1.88 -3.12 -4.25
N ALA A 177 1.41 -4.00 -3.37
CA ALA A 177 0.25 -4.84 -3.59
C ALA A 177 -0.68 -4.86 -2.38
N PHE A 178 -1.98 -4.98 -2.65
CA PHE A 178 -3.00 -5.33 -1.66
C PHE A 178 -3.54 -6.70 -2.04
N LEU A 179 -3.43 -7.66 -1.12
CA LEU A 179 -3.60 -9.08 -1.39
C LEU A 179 -5.06 -9.51 -1.16
N GLY A 180 -5.70 -10.00 -2.22
CA GLY A 180 -6.99 -10.66 -2.14
C GLY A 180 -6.77 -12.15 -1.90
N GLU A 181 -7.04 -12.62 -0.69
CA GLU A 181 -6.79 -14.00 -0.24
C GLU A 181 -8.05 -14.88 -0.25
N ALA A 182 -9.16 -14.36 -0.79
CA ALA A 182 -10.43 -15.07 -0.91
C ALA A 182 -11.03 -14.95 -2.31
N CYS A 183 -11.92 -15.89 -2.65
CA CYS A 183 -12.64 -15.90 -3.93
C CYS A 183 -13.36 -14.57 -4.17
N GLY A 184 -13.26 -14.05 -5.39
CA GLY A 184 -13.87 -12.78 -5.78
C GLY A 184 -13.19 -11.53 -5.23
N ILE A 185 -12.19 -11.64 -4.35
CA ILE A 185 -11.41 -10.48 -3.88
C ILE A 185 -10.18 -10.31 -4.76
N ALA A 186 -10.10 -9.17 -5.44
CA ALA A 186 -8.97 -8.87 -6.30
C ALA A 186 -7.68 -8.64 -5.51
N THR A 187 -6.57 -9.17 -6.00
CA THR A 187 -5.25 -8.65 -5.65
C THR A 187 -4.91 -7.49 -6.57
N GLN A 188 -4.57 -6.34 -5.98
CA GLN A 188 -4.29 -5.09 -6.70
C GLN A 188 -2.81 -4.76 -6.61
N TYR A 189 -2.16 -4.40 -7.73
CA TYR A 189 -0.74 -4.06 -7.79
C TYR A 189 -0.52 -2.67 -8.41
N TYR A 190 0.30 -1.85 -7.76
CA TYR A 190 0.64 -0.50 -8.18
C TYR A 190 2.14 -0.38 -8.43
N TYR A 191 2.53 0.25 -9.54
CA TYR A 191 3.92 0.32 -9.98
C TYR A 191 4.37 1.78 -10.06
N PHE A 192 5.54 2.06 -9.48
CA PHE A 192 6.17 3.38 -9.54
C PHE A 192 7.61 3.24 -10.00
N ALA A 193 7.92 3.79 -11.17
CA ALA A 193 9.28 3.84 -11.67
C ALA A 193 10.04 4.96 -10.96
N TRP A 194 11.19 4.63 -10.40
CA TRP A 194 12.09 5.56 -9.74
C TRP A 194 13.24 5.94 -10.67
N THR A 195 13.32 7.21 -11.06
CA THR A 195 14.40 7.72 -11.93
C THR A 195 15.67 8.08 -11.14
N GLY A 196 15.57 8.16 -9.81
CA GLY A 196 16.57 8.82 -8.96
C GLY A 196 16.23 10.26 -8.61
N GLN A 197 15.20 10.84 -9.23
CA GLN A 197 14.74 12.21 -8.97
C GLN A 197 13.22 12.27 -8.77
N GLU A 198 12.45 11.45 -9.49
CA GLU A 198 11.00 11.45 -9.44
C GLU A 198 10.43 10.03 -9.46
N LEU A 199 9.23 9.90 -8.90
CA LEU A 199 8.39 8.71 -8.96
C LEU A 199 7.36 8.89 -10.07
N ILE A 200 7.34 7.96 -11.02
CA ILE A 200 6.42 7.99 -12.16
C ILE A 200 5.46 6.81 -12.03
N HIS A 201 4.15 7.10 -11.97
CA HIS A 201 3.14 6.05 -11.89
C HIS A 201 3.06 5.29 -13.22
N PHE A 202 3.27 3.99 -13.14
CA PHE A 202 3.15 3.06 -14.25
C PHE A 202 1.79 2.35 -14.20
N PRO A 203 1.40 1.61 -15.25
CA PRO A 203 0.11 0.95 -15.27
C PRO A 203 -0.01 0.00 -14.08
N SER A 204 -1.12 0.07 -13.36
CA SER A 204 -1.46 -0.92 -12.34
C SER A 204 -1.92 -2.22 -12.99
N LYS A 205 -1.93 -3.31 -12.22
CA LYS A 205 -2.54 -4.58 -12.65
C LYS A 205 -3.33 -5.20 -11.51
N MET A 206 -4.31 -6.04 -11.85
CA MET A 206 -5.07 -6.83 -10.89
C MET A 206 -5.15 -8.30 -11.28
N SER A 207 -5.50 -9.14 -10.31
CA SER A 207 -5.87 -10.53 -10.54
C SER A 207 -7.00 -10.89 -9.59
N VAL A 208 -8.02 -11.58 -10.09
CA VAL A 208 -9.14 -12.10 -9.29
C VAL A 208 -9.63 -13.40 -9.90
N SER A 209 -10.09 -14.31 -9.05
CA SER A 209 -10.76 -15.53 -9.48
C SER A 209 -11.90 -15.87 -8.53
N ASP A 210 -12.95 -16.46 -9.07
CA ASP A 210 -14.03 -17.07 -8.30
C ASP A 210 -14.07 -18.56 -8.63
N ALA A 211 -13.99 -19.39 -7.59
CA ALA A 211 -13.63 -20.80 -7.66
C ALA A 211 -14.45 -21.58 -8.71
N GLY A 212 -13.84 -21.83 -9.87
CA GLY A 212 -14.48 -22.55 -10.96
C GLY A 212 -15.48 -21.75 -11.79
N VAL A 213 -15.79 -20.50 -11.44
CA VAL A 213 -16.80 -19.68 -12.15
C VAL A 213 -16.14 -18.78 -13.19
N PHE A 214 -15.20 -17.93 -12.76
CA PHE A 214 -14.51 -17.02 -13.65
C PHE A 214 -13.12 -16.66 -13.10
N TYR A 215 -12.26 -16.14 -13.97
CA TYR A 215 -11.04 -15.47 -13.55
C TYR A 215 -10.73 -14.27 -14.46
N TYR A 216 -10.00 -13.32 -13.89
CA TYR A 216 -9.48 -12.15 -14.58
C TYR A 216 -8.03 -11.95 -14.12
N ASP A 217 -7.09 -12.05 -15.06
CA ASP A 217 -5.67 -11.83 -14.78
C ASP A 217 -5.09 -10.74 -15.70
N GLU A 218 -4.34 -9.84 -15.08
CA GLU A 218 -3.53 -8.87 -15.77
C GLU A 218 -2.05 -9.10 -15.48
N THR A 219 -1.27 -9.17 -16.55
CA THR A 219 0.19 -9.30 -16.49
C THR A 219 0.84 -8.11 -17.19
N ILE A 220 1.81 -7.47 -16.50
CA ILE A 220 2.66 -6.44 -17.08
C ILE A 220 3.95 -7.09 -17.54
N LEU A 221 4.30 -6.87 -18.81
CA LEU A 221 5.56 -7.28 -19.41
C LEU A 221 6.38 -6.04 -19.73
N PHE A 222 7.51 -5.92 -19.04
CA PHE A 222 8.51 -4.90 -19.27
C PHE A 222 9.51 -5.31 -20.37
N PRO A 223 10.31 -4.36 -20.91
CA PRO A 223 11.31 -4.63 -21.94
C PRO A 223 12.18 -5.86 -21.72
N SER A 224 12.71 -6.00 -20.49
CA SER A 224 13.58 -7.12 -20.13
C SER A 224 12.90 -8.50 -20.20
N GLU A 225 11.57 -8.56 -20.21
CA GLU A 225 10.78 -9.80 -20.15
C GLU A 225 10.30 -10.26 -21.53
N HIS A 226 10.05 -9.34 -22.47
CA HIS A 226 9.59 -9.70 -23.82
C HIS A 226 10.64 -9.56 -24.93
N LYS A 227 11.81 -8.95 -24.64
CA LYS A 227 12.96 -8.83 -25.58
C LYS A 227 12.60 -8.19 -26.95
N GLY A 228 11.54 -7.39 -26.96
CA GLY A 228 11.07 -6.65 -28.14
C GLY A 228 11.63 -5.24 -28.17
N ASP A 229 10.82 -4.28 -28.61
CA ASP A 229 11.16 -2.87 -28.54
C ASP A 229 11.41 -2.43 -27.07
N PRO A 230 12.60 -1.88 -26.76
CA PRO A 230 12.98 -1.52 -25.39
C PRO A 230 12.19 -0.34 -24.81
N THR A 231 11.39 0.35 -25.62
CA THR A 231 10.49 1.42 -25.19
C THR A 231 9.11 0.91 -24.80
N MET A 232 8.78 -0.36 -25.10
CA MET A 232 7.42 -0.87 -24.97
C MET A 232 7.18 -1.54 -23.62
N ILE A 233 5.99 -1.32 -23.08
CA ILE A 233 5.44 -2.07 -21.95
C ILE A 233 4.09 -2.62 -22.40
N TYR A 234 3.84 -3.90 -22.13
CA TYR A 234 2.58 -4.54 -22.47
C TYR A 234 1.81 -4.92 -21.22
N LYS A 235 0.52 -4.56 -21.17
CA LYS A 235 -0.40 -5.10 -20.18
C LYS A 235 -1.30 -6.11 -20.87
N LYS A 236 -1.03 -7.40 -20.65
CA LYS A 236 -1.84 -8.51 -21.16
C LYS A 236 -2.98 -8.77 -20.19
N ILE A 237 -4.17 -8.97 -20.74
CA ILE A 237 -5.39 -9.20 -19.98
C ILE A 237 -5.98 -10.53 -20.48
N VAL A 238 -6.29 -11.42 -19.55
CA VAL A 238 -6.96 -12.69 -19.82
C VAL A 238 -8.20 -12.78 -18.94
N GLU A 239 -9.34 -13.00 -19.57
CA GLU A 239 -10.63 -13.18 -18.91
C GLU A 239 -11.12 -14.59 -19.25
N GLY A 240 -11.43 -15.39 -18.25
CA GLY A 240 -11.97 -16.73 -18.43
C GLY A 240 -13.32 -16.86 -17.76
N GLU A 241 -14.32 -17.34 -18.49
CA GLU A 241 -15.65 -17.68 -17.97
C GLU A 241 -15.88 -19.18 -18.15
N ASN A 242 -16.33 -19.88 -17.11
CA ASN A 242 -16.68 -21.28 -17.20
C ASN A 242 -17.93 -21.43 -18.07
N ILE A 243 -17.85 -22.30 -19.08
CA ILE A 243 -18.96 -22.57 -20.00
C ILE A 243 -19.74 -23.84 -19.64
N ASP A 244 -19.27 -24.58 -18.63
CA ASP A 244 -19.90 -25.80 -18.14
C ASP A 244 -20.39 -25.61 -16.69
N ASP A 245 -21.40 -26.37 -16.28
CA ASP A 245 -21.94 -26.32 -14.91
C ASP A 245 -21.01 -26.98 -13.87
N ASN A 246 -19.92 -27.62 -14.31
CA ASN A 246 -18.95 -28.27 -13.44
C ASN A 246 -17.92 -27.25 -12.92
N LEU A 247 -17.93 -26.99 -11.61
CA LEU A 247 -17.01 -26.08 -10.95
C LEU A 247 -15.72 -26.76 -10.46
N ASP A 248 -15.71 -28.09 -10.31
CA ASP A 248 -14.55 -28.85 -9.85
C ASP A 248 -13.52 -29.07 -10.98
N GLU A 249 -14.01 -29.18 -12.22
CA GLU A 249 -13.20 -29.27 -13.44
C GLU A 249 -13.70 -28.24 -14.47
N PRO A 250 -13.46 -26.94 -14.23
CA PRO A 250 -14.02 -25.88 -15.04
C PRO A 250 -13.42 -25.86 -16.45
N ASN A 251 -14.27 -25.60 -17.44
CA ASN A 251 -13.88 -25.44 -18.83
C ASN A 251 -14.02 -23.96 -19.20
N TYR A 252 -12.91 -23.25 -19.33
CA TYR A 252 -12.94 -21.81 -19.52
C TYR A 252 -12.96 -21.43 -21.00
N LYS A 253 -13.90 -20.56 -21.37
CA LYS A 253 -13.80 -19.76 -22.59
C LYS A 253 -12.98 -18.50 -22.28
N GLU A 254 -11.79 -18.41 -22.89
CA GLU A 254 -10.89 -17.28 -22.67
C GLU A 254 -11.07 -16.15 -23.70
N THR A 255 -11.12 -14.92 -23.21
CA THR A 255 -10.95 -13.70 -23.99
C THR A 255 -9.59 -13.08 -23.65
N LYS A 256 -8.81 -12.74 -24.67
CA LYS A 256 -7.47 -12.15 -24.51
C LYS A 256 -7.44 -10.76 -25.13
N SER A 257 -6.96 -9.79 -24.37
CA SER A 257 -6.72 -8.43 -24.86
C SER A 257 -5.37 -7.90 -24.37
N GLN A 258 -4.93 -6.79 -24.94
CA GLN A 258 -3.64 -6.21 -24.59
C GLN A 258 -3.68 -4.69 -24.72
N LYS A 259 -3.21 -4.00 -23.68
CA LYS A 259 -2.87 -2.57 -23.75
C LYS A 259 -1.37 -2.41 -23.99
N LYS A 260 -1.01 -1.38 -24.75
CA LYS A 260 0.37 -1.08 -25.12
C LYS A 260 0.72 0.29 -24.58
N TYR A 261 1.90 0.39 -23.99
CA TYR A 261 2.46 1.65 -23.51
C TYR A 261 3.85 1.84 -24.11
N THR A 262 4.20 3.08 -24.41
CA THR A 262 5.54 3.46 -24.84
C THR A 262 6.20 4.40 -23.84
N TRP A 263 7.49 4.19 -23.60
CA TRP A 263 8.33 4.92 -22.68
C TRP A 263 9.50 5.56 -23.43
N ASP A 264 9.56 6.89 -23.44
CA ASP A 264 10.57 7.65 -24.17
C ASP A 264 11.86 7.93 -23.35
N GLY A 265 11.91 7.47 -22.10
CA GLY A 265 12.96 7.81 -21.13
C GLY A 265 12.58 8.90 -20.13
N LYS A 266 11.36 9.46 -20.23
CA LYS A 266 10.80 10.48 -19.34
C LYS A 266 9.28 10.36 -19.15
N THR A 267 8.54 10.07 -20.22
CA THR A 267 7.08 10.02 -20.24
C THR A 267 6.60 8.64 -20.65
N LEU A 268 5.59 8.14 -19.94
CA LEU A 268 4.84 6.96 -20.33
C LEU A 268 3.57 7.38 -21.08
N SER A 269 3.31 6.81 -22.25
CA SER A 269 2.10 7.06 -23.04
C SER A 269 1.38 5.76 -23.37
N GLU A 270 0.06 5.69 -23.14
CA GLU A 270 -0.78 4.60 -23.63
C GLU A 270 -1.02 4.78 -25.14
N LEU A 271 -0.77 3.73 -25.93
CA LEU A 271 -1.04 3.72 -27.35
C LEU A 271 -2.50 3.31 -27.58
N ILE A 272 -3.32 4.28 -27.97
CA ILE A 272 -4.71 4.02 -28.36
C ILE A 272 -4.72 3.71 -29.85
N GLU A 273 -5.00 2.46 -30.22
CA GLU A 273 -5.27 2.10 -31.61
C GLU A 273 -6.65 2.64 -31.99
N MET A 274 -6.69 3.73 -32.76
CA MET A 274 -7.93 4.21 -33.38
C MET A 274 -8.35 3.17 -34.43
N ARG A 275 -9.47 2.49 -34.20
CA ARG A 275 -10.15 1.65 -35.20
C ARG A 275 -11.12 2.48 -36.04
#